data_AF-A0AAN8IGA4-F1
#
_entry.id   AF-A0AAN8IGA4-F1
#
_cell.length_a   1.000
_cell.length_b   1.000
_cell.length_c   1.000
_cell.angle_alpha   90.00
_cell.angle_beta   90.00
_cell.angle_gamma   90.00
#
_symmetry.space_group_name_H-M   'P 1'
#
loop_
_entity.id
_entity.type
_entity.pdbx_description
1 polymer ?
#
loop_
_entity_poly.entity_id
_entity_poly.type
_entity_poly.pdbx_seq_one_letter_code
_entity_poly.pdbx_strand_id
1 'polypeptide(L)'
;MYTTVRGMIENMQYLIEKYGFVPNGNRIYYLNRSQPPLLTWCVHAYFMATNDIAFLEKVMPTLQKEMAFFRTNRSVVMDGWPGHLYRFHVTVDTPRPESYRADIESAAHLYQDVDKQKLWGDIAAAAESGRDFSSRWFAQTGPMAGRFEGTR
;
A
#
# COMPACT_ATOMS: atom_id res chain seq x y z
N MET A 1 -23.51 -0.76 15.54
CA MET A 1 -22.17 -0.40 16.09
C MET A 1 -21.60 0.85 15.40
N TYR A 2 -22.37 1.95 15.30
CA TYR A 2 -21.95 3.11 14.50
C TYR A 2 -20.80 3.90 15.13
N THR A 3 -20.76 3.98 16.46
CA THR A 3 -19.67 4.62 17.21
C THR A 3 -18.31 3.99 16.89
N THR A 4 -18.22 2.66 16.85
CA THR A 4 -16.98 1.95 16.53
C THR A 4 -16.54 2.19 15.09
N VAL A 5 -17.48 2.14 14.13
CA VAL A 5 -17.17 2.40 12.72
C VAL A 5 -16.65 3.82 12.52
N ARG A 6 -17.33 4.81 13.11
CA ARG A 6 -16.88 6.21 13.08
C ARG A 6 -15.49 6.37 13.69
N GLY A 7 -15.24 5.75 14.84
CA GLY A 7 -13.91 5.79 15.48
C GLY A 7 -12.81 5.19 14.61
N MET A 8 -13.09 4.12 13.85
CA MET A 8 -12.12 3.55 12.90
C MET A 8 -11.84 4.49 11.72
N ILE A 9 -12.86 5.17 11.20
CA ILE A 9 -12.69 6.19 10.16
C ILE A 9 -11.86 7.37 10.69
N GLU A 10 -12.17 7.86 11.89
CA GLU A 10 -11.42 8.97 12.52
C GLU A 10 -9.97 8.58 12.82
N ASN A 11 -9.69 7.33 13.18
CA ASN A 11 -8.33 6.80 13.32
C ASN A 11 -7.58 6.82 11.98
N MET A 12 -8.19 6.33 10.89
CA MET A 12 -7.58 6.38 9.56
C MET A 12 -7.38 7.82 9.08
N GLN A 13 -8.34 8.70 9.37
CA GLN A 13 -8.21 10.14 9.10
C GLN A 13 -6.99 10.72 9.82
N TYR A 14 -6.80 10.43 11.11
CA TYR A 14 -5.63 10.88 11.85
C TYR A 14 -4.31 10.41 11.23
N LEU A 15 -4.25 9.16 10.75
CA LEU A 15 -3.06 8.62 10.11
C LEU A 15 -2.73 9.34 8.80
N ILE A 16 -3.72 9.60 7.95
CA ILE A 16 -3.54 10.37 6.71
C ILE A 16 -3.11 11.79 7.04
N GLU A 17 -3.70 12.42 8.05
CA GLU A 17 -3.32 13.78 8.40
C GLU A 17 -1.85 13.87 8.86
N LYS A 18 -1.42 12.88 9.64
CA LYS A 18 -0.07 12.83 10.22
C LYS A 18 1.01 12.34 9.26
N TYR A 19 0.72 11.34 8.44
CA TYR A 19 1.71 10.64 7.60
C TYR A 19 1.46 10.78 6.10
N GLY A 20 0.31 11.34 5.69
CA GLY A 20 -0.08 11.51 4.28
C GLY A 20 -0.85 10.34 3.68
N PHE A 21 -0.90 9.19 4.36
CA PHE A 21 -1.59 7.97 3.94
C PHE A 21 -1.93 7.10 5.16
N VAL A 22 -2.76 6.06 4.97
CA VAL A 22 -2.96 5.01 5.99
C VAL A 22 -1.84 3.98 5.87
N PRO A 23 -0.91 3.86 6.84
CA PRO A 23 0.12 2.83 6.81
C PRO A 23 -0.49 1.42 6.86
N ASN A 24 0.29 0.42 6.43
CA ASN A 24 -0.11 -1.00 6.50
C ASN A 24 -0.60 -1.40 7.91
N GLY A 25 0.04 -0.85 8.95
CA GLY A 25 -0.45 -0.88 10.31
C GLY A 25 0.19 0.21 11.17
N ASN A 26 -0.28 0.38 12.41
CA ASN A 26 0.16 1.46 13.29
C ASN A 26 1.48 1.14 14.02
N ARG A 27 2.53 0.82 13.26
CA ARG A 27 3.89 0.54 13.73
C ARG A 27 4.90 1.32 12.91
N ILE A 28 6.00 1.74 13.52
CA ILE A 28 6.99 2.60 12.87
C ILE A 28 7.58 2.00 11.59
N TYR A 29 7.77 0.68 11.55
CA TYR A 29 8.29 -0.05 10.39
C TYR A 29 7.29 -0.18 9.22
N TYR A 30 6.05 0.31 9.38
CA TYR A 30 5.07 0.41 8.29
C TYR A 30 4.99 1.81 7.68
N LEU A 31 5.72 2.81 8.19
CA LEU A 31 5.70 4.17 7.63
C LEU A 31 6.32 4.30 6.24
N ASN A 32 6.82 3.20 5.65
CA ASN A 32 7.29 3.16 4.27
C ASN A 32 6.23 2.62 3.29
N ARG A 33 5.11 2.05 3.76
CA ARG A 33 4.13 1.39 2.89
C ARG A 33 2.70 1.47 3.42
N SER A 34 1.75 1.57 2.48
CA SER A 34 0.32 1.62 2.75
C SER A 34 -0.28 0.21 2.81
N GLN A 35 -1.57 0.11 2.53
CA GLN A 35 -2.33 -1.09 2.22
C GLN A 35 -3.41 -0.74 1.17
N PRO A 36 -4.24 -1.69 0.67
CA PRO A 36 -5.31 -1.36 -0.25
C PRO A 36 -6.23 -0.25 0.33
N PRO A 37 -6.43 0.87 -0.37
CA PRO A 37 -7.14 2.03 0.18
C PRO A 37 -8.65 1.80 0.19
N LEU A 38 -9.21 1.57 1.38
CA LEU A 38 -10.64 1.29 1.58
C LEU A 38 -11.37 2.40 2.35
N LEU A 39 -10.70 3.50 2.72
CA LEU A 39 -11.30 4.55 3.55
C LEU A 39 -12.54 5.17 2.91
N THR A 40 -12.51 5.44 1.59
CA THR A 40 -13.67 5.97 0.86
C THR A 40 -14.88 5.02 0.95
N TRP A 41 -14.65 3.70 0.91
CA TRP A 41 -15.71 2.70 1.04
C TRP A 41 -16.26 2.65 2.47
N CYS A 42 -15.38 2.74 3.48
CA CYS A 42 -15.79 2.82 4.88
C CYS A 42 -16.67 4.06 5.14
N VAL A 43 -16.25 5.23 4.64
CA VAL A 43 -17.01 6.48 4.76
C VAL A 43 -18.34 6.39 4.03
N HIS A 44 -18.36 5.86 2.80
CA HIS A 44 -19.60 5.66 2.04
C HIS A 44 -20.58 4.73 2.77
N ALA A 45 -20.11 3.58 3.28
CA ALA A 45 -20.96 2.65 4.02
C ALA A 45 -21.51 3.27 5.32
N TYR A 46 -20.68 4.03 6.05
CA TYR A 46 -21.12 4.77 7.23
C TYR A 46 -22.19 5.82 6.87
N PHE A 47 -21.96 6.60 5.81
CA PHE A 47 -22.91 7.60 5.33
C PHE A 47 -24.25 6.97 4.95
N MET A 48 -24.24 5.89 4.16
CA MET A 48 -25.47 5.19 3.76
C MET A 48 -26.27 4.65 4.96
N ALA A 49 -25.60 4.29 6.05
CA ALA A 49 -26.26 3.76 7.26
C ALA A 49 -26.78 4.85 8.22
N THR A 50 -26.26 6.07 8.13
CA THR A 50 -26.48 7.13 9.15
C THR A 50 -27.03 8.44 8.59
N ASN A 51 -26.86 8.67 7.29
CA ASN A 51 -27.12 9.93 6.60
C ASN A 51 -26.40 11.15 7.24
N ASP A 52 -25.25 10.93 7.88
CA ASP A 52 -24.46 11.95 8.57
C ASP A 52 -23.64 12.78 7.56
N ILE A 53 -24.31 13.75 6.94
CA ILE A 53 -23.71 14.65 5.93
C ILE A 53 -22.57 15.47 6.54
N ALA A 54 -22.73 15.97 7.76
CA ALA A 54 -21.72 16.77 8.43
C ALA A 54 -20.40 16.00 8.63
N PHE A 55 -20.49 14.71 8.96
CA PHE A 55 -19.30 13.86 9.05
C PHE A 55 -18.65 13.62 7.68
N LEU A 56 -19.44 13.41 6.63
CA LEU A 56 -18.93 13.27 5.27
C LEU A 56 -18.15 14.51 4.82
N GLU A 57 -18.71 15.70 5.03
CA GLU A 57 -18.06 16.98 4.72
C GLU A 57 -16.74 17.15 5.48
N LYS A 58 -16.72 16.77 6.76
CA LYS A 58 -15.52 16.80 7.60
C LYS A 58 -14.40 15.89 7.07
N VAL A 59 -14.73 14.71 6.56
CA VAL A 59 -13.73 13.71 6.13
C VAL A 59 -13.28 13.91 4.68
N MET A 60 -14.06 14.60 3.85
CA MET A 60 -13.79 14.80 2.43
C MET A 60 -12.37 15.33 2.11
N PRO A 61 -11.83 16.35 2.80
CA PRO A 61 -10.48 16.84 2.52
C PRO A 61 -9.40 15.77 2.77
N THR A 62 -9.59 14.93 3.78
CA THR A 62 -8.68 13.82 4.09
C THR A 62 -8.69 12.75 3.00
N LEU A 63 -9.86 12.44 2.42
CA LEU A 63 -9.96 11.50 1.29
C LEU A 63 -9.19 12.00 0.06
N GLN A 64 -9.28 13.30 -0.22
CA GLN A 64 -8.53 13.93 -1.31
C GLN A 64 -7.02 13.87 -1.06
N LYS A 65 -6.59 14.07 0.20
CA LYS A 65 -5.19 13.96 0.60
C LYS A 65 -4.63 12.55 0.40
N GLU A 66 -5.38 11.50 0.77
CA GLU A 66 -4.96 10.12 0.51
C GLU A 66 -4.91 9.80 -0.99
N MET A 67 -5.91 10.23 -1.77
CA MET A 67 -5.87 10.07 -3.23
C MET A 67 -4.65 10.78 -3.85
N ALA A 68 -4.30 11.98 -3.38
CA ALA A 68 -3.10 12.68 -3.82
C ALA A 68 -1.82 11.89 -3.50
N PHE A 69 -1.74 11.28 -2.32
CA PHE A 69 -0.63 10.38 -1.99
C PHE A 69 -0.50 9.23 -2.99
N PHE A 70 -1.59 8.50 -3.29
CA PHE A 70 -1.55 7.40 -4.26
C PHE A 70 -1.19 7.90 -5.66
N ARG A 71 -1.72 9.06 -6.07
CA ARG A 71 -1.42 9.64 -7.38
C ARG A 71 0.06 9.99 -7.50
N THR A 72 0.65 10.58 -6.48
CA THR A 72 2.07 10.96 -6.50
C THR A 72 3.01 9.76 -6.36
N ASN A 73 2.69 8.80 -5.49
CA ASN A 73 3.65 7.79 -5.03
C ASN A 73 3.39 6.38 -5.57
N ARG A 74 2.20 6.12 -6.12
CA ARG A 74 1.74 4.78 -6.54
C ARG A 74 1.19 4.76 -7.95
N SER A 75 1.24 5.87 -8.69
CA SER A 75 0.75 5.92 -10.05
C SER A 75 1.86 5.77 -11.10
N VAL A 76 1.46 5.28 -12.26
CA VAL A 76 2.26 5.24 -13.49
C VAL A 76 1.40 5.76 -14.64
N VAL A 77 2.04 6.43 -15.60
CA VAL A 77 1.43 6.83 -16.86
C VAL A 77 2.06 5.98 -17.95
N MET A 78 1.23 5.30 -18.74
CA MET A 78 1.68 4.44 -19.83
C MET A 78 1.34 5.07 -21.16
N ASP A 79 2.24 4.96 -22.12
CA ASP A 79 2.01 5.45 -23.48
C ASP A 79 0.77 4.78 -24.07
N GLY A 80 -0.13 5.59 -24.64
CA GLY A 80 -1.40 5.13 -25.20
C GLY A 80 -2.50 4.84 -24.17
N TRP A 81 -2.26 5.02 -22.86
CA TRP A 81 -3.29 4.88 -21.83
C TRP A 81 -3.88 6.24 -21.42
N PRO A 82 -5.23 6.40 -21.32
CA PRO A 82 -5.87 7.71 -21.14
C PRO A 82 -5.76 8.31 -19.72
N GLY A 83 -4.94 7.76 -18.83
CA GLY A 83 -4.86 8.26 -17.46
C GLY A 83 -3.80 7.59 -16.59
N HIS A 84 -3.93 7.76 -15.28
CA HIS A 84 -3.06 7.09 -14.32
C HIS A 84 -3.51 5.64 -14.10
N LEU A 85 -2.56 4.73 -14.14
CA LEU A 85 -2.70 3.40 -13.54
C LEU A 85 -2.04 3.41 -12.16
N TYR A 86 -2.50 2.55 -11.26
CA TYR A 86 -1.96 2.44 -9.92
C TYR A 86 -1.31 1.08 -9.73
N ARG A 87 -0.16 1.07 -9.05
CA ARG A 87 0.55 -0.14 -8.65
C ARG A 87 1.00 -0.01 -7.20
N PHE A 88 1.07 -1.13 -6.50
CA PHE A 88 1.77 -1.18 -5.22
C PHE A 88 3.26 -1.07 -5.49
N HIS A 89 3.94 -0.18 -4.78
CA HIS A 89 5.34 0.12 -5.05
C HIS A 89 5.99 0.69 -3.79
N VAL A 90 6.99 -0.01 -3.29
CA VAL A 90 7.71 0.38 -2.07
C VAL A 90 9.19 0.39 -2.37
N THR A 91 9.83 1.54 -2.13
CA THR A 91 11.30 1.66 -2.18
C THR A 91 11.85 1.47 -0.79
N VAL A 92 12.81 0.55 -0.64
CA VAL A 92 13.47 0.27 0.62
C VAL A 92 14.96 0.05 0.38
N ASP A 93 15.77 0.46 1.35
CA ASP A 93 17.21 0.20 1.35
C ASP A 93 17.57 -1.06 2.16
N THR A 94 16.61 -1.54 2.97
CA THR A 94 16.82 -2.61 3.94
C THR A 94 15.66 -3.62 3.93
N PRO A 95 15.90 -4.85 4.43
CA PRO A 95 14.85 -5.85 4.64
C PRO A 95 13.76 -5.36 5.58
N ARG A 96 12.54 -5.92 5.47
CA ARG A 96 11.46 -5.57 6.39
C ARG A 96 11.84 -5.91 7.82
N PRO A 97 11.75 -4.97 8.78
CA PRO A 97 12.13 -5.23 10.17
C PRO A 97 11.34 -6.38 10.81
N GLU A 98 10.05 -6.51 10.50
CA GLU A 98 9.20 -7.57 11.06
C GLU A 98 9.42 -8.96 10.45
N SER A 99 10.20 -9.06 9.37
CA SER A 99 10.50 -10.32 8.66
C SER A 99 11.97 -10.40 8.24
N TYR A 100 12.86 -9.75 8.99
CA TYR A 100 14.23 -9.45 8.58
C TYR A 100 15.00 -10.70 8.11
N ARG A 101 14.98 -11.79 8.89
CA ARG A 101 15.67 -13.04 8.54
C ARG A 101 15.17 -13.63 7.22
N ALA A 102 13.86 -13.67 7.01
CA ALA A 102 13.27 -14.26 5.81
C ALA A 102 13.60 -13.43 4.56
N ASP A 103 13.59 -12.11 4.67
CA ASP A 103 13.92 -11.20 3.56
C ASP A 103 15.42 -11.26 3.22
N ILE A 104 16.30 -11.43 4.22
CA ILE A 104 17.74 -11.69 4.00
C ILE A 104 17.96 -13.02 3.29
N GLU A 105 17.35 -14.10 3.79
CA GLU A 105 17.47 -15.45 3.20
C GLU A 105 16.96 -15.47 1.75
N SER A 106 15.84 -14.80 1.49
CA SER A 106 15.25 -14.71 0.14
C SER A 106 16.18 -14.01 -0.85
N ALA A 107 16.99 -13.05 -0.40
CA ALA A 107 17.92 -12.29 -1.22
C ALA A 107 19.35 -12.86 -1.23
N ALA A 108 19.63 -13.96 -0.52
CA ALA A 108 20.98 -14.47 -0.33
C ALA A 108 21.68 -14.92 -1.63
N HIS A 109 20.90 -15.21 -2.67
CA HIS A 109 21.40 -15.59 -4.00
C HIS A 109 21.77 -14.38 -4.88
N LEU A 110 21.49 -13.16 -4.43
CA LEU A 110 21.79 -11.91 -5.13
C LEU A 110 23.09 -11.30 -4.59
N TYR A 111 24.00 -10.95 -5.50
CA TYR A 111 25.30 -10.41 -5.13
C TYR A 111 25.30 -8.88 -5.04
N GLN A 112 24.65 -8.20 -5.99
CA GLN A 112 24.62 -6.75 -6.04
C GLN A 112 23.56 -6.20 -5.09
N ASP A 113 23.90 -5.13 -4.35
CA ASP A 113 22.99 -4.54 -3.37
C ASP A 113 21.75 -3.93 -4.03
N VAL A 114 21.89 -3.40 -5.26
CA VAL A 114 20.75 -2.88 -6.04
C VAL A 114 19.71 -3.97 -6.35
N ASP A 115 20.14 -5.20 -6.61
CA ASP A 115 19.24 -6.33 -6.88
C ASP A 115 18.52 -6.77 -5.60
N LYS A 116 19.23 -6.78 -4.46
CA LYS A 116 18.64 -7.06 -3.15
C LYS A 116 17.59 -6.01 -2.78
N GLN A 117 17.89 -4.73 -2.96
CA GLN A 117 16.97 -3.62 -2.72
C GLN A 117 15.74 -3.70 -3.63
N LYS A 118 15.91 -4.08 -4.91
CA LYS A 118 14.80 -4.33 -5.82
C LYS A 118 13.87 -5.42 -5.25
N LEU A 119 14.43 -6.58 -4.89
CA LEU A 119 13.67 -7.71 -4.35
C LEU A 119 12.99 -7.37 -3.01
N TRP A 120 13.67 -6.69 -2.09
CA TRP A 120 13.07 -6.26 -0.81
C TRP A 120 11.93 -5.26 -1.02
N GLY A 121 12.08 -4.35 -1.99
CA GLY A 121 11.00 -3.43 -2.38
C GLY A 121 9.80 -4.17 -2.97
N ASP A 122 10.05 -5.21 -3.77
CA ASP A 122 9.00 -6.04 -4.36
C ASP A 122 8.26 -6.86 -3.28
N ILE A 123 9.01 -7.45 -2.34
CA ILE A 123 8.45 -8.13 -1.16
C ILE A 123 7.57 -7.16 -0.34
N ALA A 124 8.07 -5.94 -0.09
CA ALA A 124 7.32 -4.93 0.65
C ALA A 124 6.08 -4.43 -0.11
N ALA A 125 6.14 -4.35 -1.45
CA ALA A 125 4.99 -4.02 -2.29
C ALA A 125 3.93 -5.11 -2.29
N ALA A 126 4.30 -6.40 -2.23
CA ALA A 126 3.33 -7.47 -2.03
C ALA A 126 2.66 -7.41 -0.66
N ALA A 127 3.40 -7.02 0.39
CA ALA A 127 2.79 -6.74 1.70
C ALA A 127 1.85 -5.52 1.65
N GLU A 128 2.21 -4.46 0.92
CA GLU A 128 1.34 -3.32 0.64
C GLU A 128 0.07 -3.72 -0.11
N SER A 129 0.10 -4.79 -0.90
CA SER A 129 -1.08 -5.30 -1.60
C SER A 129 -2.07 -6.06 -0.71
N GLY A 130 -1.65 -6.45 0.50
CA GLY A 130 -2.39 -7.37 1.37
C GLY A 130 -2.41 -8.82 0.86
N ARG A 131 -1.50 -9.19 -0.05
CA ARG A 131 -1.36 -10.54 -0.63
C ARG A 131 0.08 -11.03 -0.56
N ASP A 132 0.71 -10.92 0.59
CA ASP A 132 2.03 -11.45 0.94
C ASP A 132 1.91 -12.90 1.50
N PHE A 133 2.20 -13.95 0.74
CA PHE A 133 2.56 -13.99 -0.68
C PHE A 133 1.55 -14.76 -1.53
N SER A 134 1.61 -14.52 -2.84
CA SER A 134 0.70 -15.10 -3.84
C SER A 134 1.47 -15.38 -5.13
N SER A 135 1.10 -16.46 -5.83
CA SER A 135 1.64 -16.80 -7.15
C SER A 135 1.47 -15.65 -8.17
N ARG A 136 0.50 -14.75 -7.96
CA ARG A 136 0.32 -13.52 -8.75
C ARG A 136 1.61 -12.70 -8.91
N TRP A 137 2.48 -12.68 -7.90
CA TRP A 137 3.69 -11.85 -7.89
C TRP A 137 4.91 -12.52 -8.53
N PHE A 138 4.77 -13.77 -8.95
CA PHE A 138 5.85 -14.53 -9.56
C PHE A 138 5.64 -14.62 -11.06
N ALA A 139 6.72 -14.46 -11.83
CA ALA A 139 6.68 -14.70 -13.26
C ALA A 139 6.29 -16.16 -13.52
N GLN A 140 5.30 -16.36 -14.39
CA GLN A 140 4.74 -17.70 -14.69
C GLN A 140 5.42 -18.37 -15.87
N THR A 141 6.07 -17.59 -16.75
CA THR A 141 6.64 -18.06 -18.02
C THR A 141 7.96 -17.35 -18.34
N GLY A 142 8.70 -17.90 -19.30
CA GLY A 142 9.97 -17.33 -19.78
C GLY A 142 11.17 -17.59 -18.85
N PRO A 143 12.34 -16.98 -19.16
CA PRO A 143 13.59 -17.21 -18.41
C PRO A 143 13.54 -16.80 -16.93
N MET A 144 12.53 -16.02 -16.55
CA MET A 144 12.34 -15.52 -15.18
C MET A 144 11.27 -16.31 -14.41
N ALA A 145 10.70 -17.37 -14.98
CA ALA A 145 9.66 -18.16 -14.34
C ALA A 145 10.06 -18.59 -12.91
N GLY A 146 9.15 -18.40 -11.95
CA GLY A 146 9.39 -18.66 -10.53
C GLY A 146 10.13 -17.56 -9.78
N ARG A 147 10.54 -16.47 -10.44
CA ARG A 147 11.14 -15.30 -9.78
C ARG A 147 10.09 -14.26 -9.39
N PHE A 148 10.34 -13.59 -8.27
CA PHE A 148 9.49 -12.56 -7.71
C PHE A 148 9.75 -11.23 -8.43
N GLU A 149 8.89 -10.86 -9.39
CA GLU A 149 9.04 -9.62 -10.19
C GLU A 149 7.71 -8.91 -10.50
N GLY A 150 6.56 -9.43 -10.04
CA GLY A 150 5.23 -8.98 -10.47
C GLY A 150 4.72 -7.68 -9.84
N THR A 151 5.56 -6.93 -9.13
CA THR A 151 5.17 -5.69 -8.43
C THR A 151 5.63 -4.41 -9.11
N ARG A 152 6.44 -4.49 -10.18
CA ARG A 152 6.95 -3.33 -10.93
C ARG A 152 6.50 -3.31 -12.37
#